data_AF-A0A3E1EVY0-F1
#
_entry.id   AF-A0A3E1EVY0-F1
#
_cell.length_a   1.000
_cell.length_b   1.000
_cell.length_c   1.000
_cell.angle_alpha   90.00
_cell.angle_beta   90.00
_cell.angle_gamma   90.00
#
_symmetry.space_group_name_H-M   'P 1'
#
loop_
_entity.id
_entity.type
_entity.pdbx_description
1 polymer ?
#
loop_
_entity_poly.entity_id
_entity_poly.type
_entity_poly.pdbx_seq_one_letter_code
_entity_poly.pdbx_strand_id
1 'polypeptide(L)'
;MKTIKFIILSFLLAIGVIITAQEIDYSKFDLHPPMDIPMVLAANFGELRSNHFHTGIDVKTYRKTGYNILSIADGYVSRIKVSPWGYGHVVYIDHYDGLTSVYAHCEAFVGELATLAYMQQEDNEGFEIDYYPAKDSLRVKKGQIIAKSGNTGGSTAPHLHFEIRETKSENALNPLLFGFDIADTQAPTIRGLKVYALTEEGYRVPNKSKLYNVYGSNGNYSISGGKVSLDASYTSKEGGVGFSVDVIDRLDGANNKCGIHEAFFKSEKDTMFSQNMEHISFYSNRHINTHKDYEEYHNRRKHFQKTFKTTHNPLPIYREMKNNGILNVEPGKSYPIEYIAKDAYGNESQLKFQLDISDGKMIEAHQLFPNQKLLYPDSAFLSYKKTHYILFPPGLLYEPTPLKLSSSNNLLKFGSDLVPLQETFKLMLPILKGVAPDKQYIQRISRYGTKYAEGGTVKDGWITSRIKSFGEFSVAVDTIAPTIIARNFRDNSQVDGQIYWNIKEDESGLMDYDIYINKEWHLLEYEPKRSKYFFNPPKDFKGKKEVIIRAIDACGNVKTEEYTLTF
;
A
#
# COMPACT_ATOMS: atom_id res chain seq x y z
N MET A 1 42.24 25.23 57.67
CA MET A 1 41.71 25.39 56.31
C MET A 1 41.03 24.07 55.92
N LYS A 2 39.82 23.73 56.39
CA LYS A 2 38.47 24.08 55.86
C LYS A 2 38.32 23.93 54.33
N THR A 3 37.78 22.77 53.93
CA THR A 3 36.73 22.46 52.91
C THR A 3 36.76 23.23 51.57
N ILE A 4 36.54 22.57 50.42
CA ILE A 4 35.19 22.32 49.85
C ILE A 4 35.27 21.20 48.79
N LYS A 5 34.43 20.16 48.93
CA LYS A 5 34.07 19.22 47.86
C LYS A 5 32.97 19.87 47.01
N PHE A 6 33.18 20.03 45.71
CA PHE A 6 32.12 20.39 44.78
C PHE A 6 31.39 19.12 44.36
N ILE A 7 30.14 18.98 44.81
CA ILE A 7 29.16 18.05 44.25
C ILE A 7 28.41 18.83 43.18
N ILE A 8 28.60 18.48 41.91
CA ILE A 8 27.75 18.97 40.81
C ILE A 8 26.56 18.01 40.70
N LEU A 9 25.43 18.46 41.21
CA LEU A 9 24.14 17.79 41.08
C LEU A 9 23.45 18.34 39.82
N SER A 10 23.54 17.62 38.70
CA SER A 10 22.79 17.95 37.48
C SER A 10 21.35 17.47 37.61
N PHE A 11 20.44 18.39 37.88
CA PHE A 11 18.99 18.16 37.81
C PHE A 11 18.56 18.16 36.34
N LEU A 12 18.40 16.99 35.73
CA LEU A 12 17.74 16.82 34.43
C LEU A 12 16.22 16.78 34.69
N LEU A 13 15.57 17.93 34.60
CA LEU A 13 14.12 18.03 34.61
C LEU A 13 13.60 17.56 33.24
N ALA A 14 13.25 16.28 33.14
CA ALA A 14 12.52 15.76 31.99
C ALA A 14 11.07 16.26 32.08
N ILE A 15 10.78 17.41 31.45
CA ILE A 15 9.41 17.84 31.21
C ILE A 15 8.87 16.94 30.08
N GLY A 16 8.17 15.87 30.46
CA GLY A 16 7.35 15.11 29.55
C GLY A 16 6.20 15.98 29.08
N VAL A 17 6.31 16.53 27.87
CA VAL A 17 5.15 17.12 27.19
C VAL A 17 4.29 15.94 26.74
N ILE A 18 3.20 15.69 27.48
CA ILE A 18 2.12 14.84 27.01
C ILE A 18 1.41 15.65 25.91
N ILE A 19 1.76 15.40 24.65
CA ILE A 19 0.99 15.89 23.52
C ILE A 19 -0.29 15.05 23.51
N THR A 20 -1.37 15.58 24.09
CA THR A 20 -2.71 15.06 23.82
C THR A 20 -3.00 15.35 22.35
N ALA A 21 -3.26 14.32 21.55
CA ALA A 21 -3.77 14.50 20.19
C ALA A 21 -5.04 15.37 20.30
N GLN A 22 -5.06 16.49 19.60
CA GLN A 22 -6.22 17.38 19.58
C GLN A 22 -7.30 16.66 18.76
N GLU A 23 -8.45 16.36 19.37
CA GLU A 23 -9.60 15.82 18.62
C GLU A 23 -10.01 16.82 17.54
N ILE A 24 -10.12 16.33 16.30
CA ILE A 24 -10.58 17.13 15.17
C ILE A 24 -12.09 17.29 15.29
N ASP A 25 -12.56 18.52 15.45
CA ASP A 25 -13.99 18.82 15.40
C ASP A 25 -14.42 18.93 13.93
N TYR A 26 -14.82 17.79 13.36
CA TYR A 26 -15.20 17.69 11.95
C TYR A 26 -16.41 18.56 11.57
N SER A 27 -17.25 18.96 12.54
CA SER A 27 -18.44 19.78 12.29
C SER A 27 -18.12 21.23 11.87
N LYS A 28 -16.87 21.67 12.03
CA LYS A 28 -16.42 23.03 11.68
C LYS A 28 -16.10 23.23 10.21
N PHE A 29 -15.95 22.15 9.45
CA PHE A 29 -15.58 22.24 8.04
C PHE A 29 -16.83 22.35 7.17
N ASP A 30 -16.90 23.42 6.37
CA ASP A 30 -17.88 23.57 5.29
C ASP A 30 -17.16 23.27 3.97
N LEU A 31 -17.23 22.02 3.51
CA LEU A 31 -16.53 21.52 2.33
C LEU A 31 -17.49 21.32 1.14
N HIS A 32 -17.03 21.66 -0.05
CA HIS A 32 -17.72 21.33 -1.29
C HIS A 32 -17.48 19.84 -1.63
N PRO A 33 -18.47 19.08 -2.10
CA PRO A 33 -18.24 17.74 -2.63
C PRO A 33 -17.19 17.75 -3.74
N PRO A 34 -16.30 16.75 -3.85
CA PRO A 34 -15.24 16.77 -4.85
C PRO A 34 -15.75 16.58 -6.30
N MET A 35 -17.05 16.30 -6.49
CA MET A 35 -17.72 16.07 -7.77
C MET A 35 -19.18 16.53 -7.73
N ASP A 36 -19.72 16.96 -8.88
CA ASP A 36 -21.14 17.35 -9.05
C ASP A 36 -22.07 16.16 -9.39
N ILE A 37 -21.81 14.99 -8.81
CA ILE A 37 -22.62 13.78 -8.98
C ILE A 37 -22.89 13.13 -7.61
N PRO A 38 -23.97 12.36 -7.44
CA PRO A 38 -24.22 11.63 -6.20
C PRO A 38 -23.03 10.74 -5.83
N MET A 39 -22.56 10.85 -4.59
CA MET A 39 -21.39 10.14 -4.09
C MET A 39 -21.75 8.70 -3.70
N VAL A 40 -21.63 7.80 -4.67
CA VAL A 40 -21.73 6.34 -4.43
C VAL A 40 -20.32 5.76 -4.41
N LEU A 41 -19.97 5.03 -3.35
CA LEU A 41 -18.60 4.57 -3.16
C LEU A 41 -18.32 3.18 -3.77
N ALA A 42 -17.13 3.04 -4.34
CA ALA A 42 -16.55 1.75 -4.72
C ALA A 42 -15.65 1.16 -3.62
N ALA A 43 -15.12 2.01 -2.75
CA ALA A 43 -14.30 1.68 -1.59
C ALA A 43 -14.31 2.86 -0.61
N ASN A 44 -14.10 2.59 0.67
CA ASN A 44 -14.03 3.62 1.72
C ASN A 44 -12.65 3.65 2.42
N PHE A 45 -12.52 4.59 3.36
CA PHE A 45 -11.30 4.74 4.15
C PHE A 45 -11.10 3.55 5.10
N GLY A 46 -9.86 3.12 5.28
CA GLY A 46 -9.54 2.00 6.17
C GLY A 46 -9.85 0.62 5.58
N GLU A 47 -10.35 0.53 4.35
CA GLU A 47 -10.49 -0.75 3.66
C GLU A 47 -9.14 -1.47 3.54
N LEU A 48 -9.11 -2.75 3.86
CA LEU A 48 -7.90 -3.56 3.85
C LEU A 48 -7.52 -3.90 2.40
N ARG A 49 -6.39 -3.38 1.90
CA ARG A 49 -5.81 -3.79 0.62
C ARG A 49 -4.69 -4.80 0.81
N SER A 50 -4.02 -5.19 -0.28
CA SER A 50 -3.02 -6.27 -0.26
C SER A 50 -1.85 -6.00 0.69
N ASN A 51 -1.41 -4.74 0.79
CA ASN A 51 -0.23 -4.34 1.56
C ASN A 51 -0.37 -2.94 2.20
N HIS A 52 -1.54 -2.30 2.12
CA HIS A 52 -1.84 -1.01 2.76
C HIS A 52 -3.34 -0.95 3.10
N PHE A 53 -3.73 -0.06 3.99
CA PHE A 53 -5.09 0.43 4.10
C PHE A 53 -5.36 1.45 3.01
N HIS A 54 -6.59 1.47 2.52
CA HIS A 54 -7.08 2.51 1.63
C HIS A 54 -7.18 3.85 2.38
N THR A 55 -6.48 4.88 1.89
CA THR A 55 -6.28 6.17 2.57
C THR A 55 -7.27 7.25 2.14
N GLY A 56 -8.32 6.88 1.41
CA GLY A 56 -9.34 7.79 0.92
C GLY A 56 -10.67 7.09 0.69
N ILE A 57 -11.49 7.70 -0.16
CA ILE A 57 -12.72 7.12 -0.70
C ILE A 57 -12.63 7.04 -2.22
N ASP A 58 -13.19 5.98 -2.80
CA ASP A 58 -13.27 5.82 -4.26
C ASP A 58 -14.70 6.16 -4.71
N VAL A 59 -14.91 7.37 -5.24
CA VAL A 59 -16.22 7.85 -5.72
C VAL A 59 -16.45 7.34 -7.14
N LYS A 60 -17.55 6.63 -7.36
CA LYS A 60 -17.87 6.05 -8.66
C LYS A 60 -18.22 7.10 -9.69
N THR A 61 -17.72 6.91 -10.91
CA THR A 61 -18.07 7.73 -12.08
C THR A 61 -18.95 6.97 -13.08
N TYR A 62 -19.72 5.99 -12.60
CA TYR A 62 -20.68 5.20 -13.40
C TYR A 62 -20.08 4.65 -14.72
N ARG A 63 -18.82 4.17 -14.66
CA ARG A 63 -18.05 3.61 -15.79
C ARG A 63 -17.69 4.62 -16.90
N LYS A 64 -17.68 5.92 -16.61
CA LYS A 64 -17.28 6.98 -17.55
C LYS A 64 -16.13 7.80 -16.98
N THR A 65 -15.29 8.35 -17.85
CA THR A 65 -14.31 9.39 -17.52
C THR A 65 -14.87 10.76 -17.90
N GLY A 66 -14.16 11.84 -17.56
CA GLY A 66 -14.48 13.20 -18.01
C GLY A 66 -15.39 14.03 -17.11
N TYR A 67 -15.84 13.54 -15.94
CA TYR A 67 -16.60 14.38 -15.00
C TYR A 67 -15.70 15.44 -14.38
N ASN A 68 -16.27 16.59 -14.03
CA ASN A 68 -15.56 17.63 -13.31
C ASN A 68 -15.15 17.12 -11.92
N ILE A 69 -13.89 17.37 -11.57
CA ILE A 69 -13.38 17.29 -10.22
C ILE A 69 -13.22 18.72 -9.72
N LEU A 70 -13.74 19.00 -8.53
CA LEU A 70 -13.80 20.33 -7.95
C LEU A 70 -13.01 20.38 -6.64
N SER A 71 -12.38 21.53 -6.38
CA SER A 71 -11.70 21.75 -5.10
C SER A 71 -12.71 21.86 -3.95
N ILE A 72 -12.48 21.12 -2.87
CA ILE A 72 -13.40 21.09 -1.71
C ILE A 72 -13.42 22.40 -0.90
N ALA A 73 -12.37 23.21 -0.98
CA ALA A 73 -12.23 24.46 -0.23
C ALA A 73 -11.22 25.40 -0.91
N ASP A 74 -11.15 26.66 -0.47
CA ASP A 74 -10.12 27.60 -0.91
C ASP A 74 -8.71 27.10 -0.52
N GLY A 75 -7.72 27.33 -1.39
CA GLY A 75 -6.35 26.88 -1.13
C GLY A 75 -5.39 27.19 -2.26
N TYR A 76 -4.28 26.46 -2.29
CA TYR A 76 -3.29 26.49 -3.36
C TYR A 76 -2.81 25.09 -3.71
N VAL A 77 -2.44 24.86 -4.97
CA VAL A 77 -1.89 23.58 -5.42
C VAL A 77 -0.50 23.39 -4.82
N SER A 78 -0.33 22.35 -3.99
CA SER A 78 0.92 22.05 -3.28
C SER A 78 1.76 20.98 -3.95
N ARG A 79 1.14 20.12 -4.76
CA ARG A 79 1.85 19.11 -5.55
C ARG A 79 1.05 18.67 -6.77
N ILE A 80 1.76 18.43 -7.87
CA ILE A 80 1.24 17.87 -9.11
C ILE A 80 2.09 16.65 -9.44
N LYS A 81 1.45 15.52 -9.72
CA LYS A 81 2.16 14.32 -10.13
C LYS A 81 1.48 13.62 -11.29
N VAL A 82 2.30 13.20 -12.24
CA VAL A 82 1.92 12.36 -13.38
C VAL A 82 2.80 11.11 -13.31
N SER A 83 2.18 9.95 -13.28
CA SER A 83 2.87 8.66 -13.34
C SER A 83 1.97 7.63 -14.02
N PRO A 84 2.51 6.67 -14.79
CA PRO A 84 1.72 5.55 -15.28
C PRO A 84 1.26 4.62 -14.15
N TRP A 85 1.86 4.73 -12.96
CA TRP A 85 1.59 3.85 -11.82
C TRP A 85 0.92 4.59 -10.65
N GLY A 86 0.57 3.84 -9.60
CA GLY A 86 0.03 4.42 -8.36
C GLY A 86 -1.22 5.28 -8.60
N TYR A 87 -1.20 6.53 -8.13
CA TYR A 87 -2.32 7.47 -8.28
C TYR A 87 -2.58 7.95 -9.72
N GLY A 88 -1.68 7.69 -10.68
CA GLY A 88 -1.86 8.22 -12.03
C GLY A 88 -1.58 9.72 -12.10
N HIS A 89 -2.50 10.46 -12.72
CA HIS A 89 -2.52 11.92 -12.64
C HIS A 89 -3.20 12.32 -11.33
N VAL A 90 -2.48 13.07 -10.49
CA VAL A 90 -2.94 13.47 -9.17
C VAL A 90 -2.54 14.91 -8.86
N VAL A 91 -3.47 15.62 -8.22
CA VAL A 91 -3.25 16.96 -7.71
C VAL A 91 -3.51 16.99 -6.20
N TYR A 92 -2.64 17.71 -5.49
CA TYR A 92 -2.74 17.98 -4.06
C TYR A 92 -2.98 19.48 -3.87
N ILE A 93 -3.94 19.81 -3.01
CA ILE A 93 -4.29 21.18 -2.68
C ILE A 93 -4.20 21.35 -1.17
N ASP A 94 -3.31 22.23 -0.71
CA ASP A 94 -3.26 22.66 0.68
C ASP A 94 -4.30 23.76 0.89
N HIS A 95 -5.11 23.59 1.93
CA HIS A 95 -6.16 24.51 2.34
C HIS A 95 -5.70 25.35 3.54
N TYR A 96 -6.28 26.55 3.66
CA TYR A 96 -5.90 27.50 4.71
C TYR A 96 -6.38 27.10 6.11
N ASP A 97 -7.20 26.05 6.22
CA ASP A 97 -7.68 25.45 7.45
C ASP A 97 -6.76 24.33 8.00
N GLY A 98 -5.66 24.02 7.31
CA GLY A 98 -4.69 23.01 7.71
C GLY A 98 -4.97 21.60 7.17
N LEU A 99 -5.91 21.47 6.23
CA LEU A 99 -6.16 20.24 5.48
C LEU A 99 -5.47 20.27 4.12
N THR A 100 -5.10 19.09 3.63
CA THR A 100 -4.70 18.88 2.24
C THR A 100 -5.68 17.92 1.58
N SER A 101 -6.24 18.30 0.43
CA SER A 101 -7.08 17.42 -0.37
C SER A 101 -6.32 16.83 -1.55
N VAL A 102 -6.60 15.56 -1.87
CA VAL A 102 -5.90 14.81 -2.92
C VAL A 102 -6.90 14.22 -3.89
N TYR A 103 -6.68 14.44 -5.19
CA TYR A 103 -7.57 14.01 -6.27
C TYR A 103 -6.79 13.19 -7.28
N ALA A 104 -6.99 11.88 -7.28
CA ALA A 104 -6.20 10.93 -8.05
C ALA A 104 -7.01 10.24 -9.16
N HIS A 105 -6.27 9.51 -10.00
CA HIS A 105 -6.76 8.84 -11.19
C HIS A 105 -7.38 9.77 -12.24
N CYS A 106 -6.98 11.06 -12.25
CA CYS A 106 -7.51 12.06 -13.16
C CYS A 106 -7.22 11.70 -14.63
N GLU A 107 -8.16 11.98 -15.53
CA GLU A 107 -7.93 11.85 -16.97
C GLU A 107 -7.03 13.00 -17.46
N ALA A 108 -7.36 14.22 -17.04
CA ALA A 108 -6.64 15.43 -17.40
C ALA A 108 -6.78 16.49 -16.30
N PHE A 109 -5.77 17.34 -16.18
CA PHE A 109 -5.87 18.61 -15.45
C PHE A 109 -6.59 19.65 -16.31
N VAL A 110 -7.05 20.77 -15.73
CA VAL A 110 -7.66 21.87 -16.49
C VAL A 110 -7.01 23.22 -16.19
N GLY A 111 -7.12 24.16 -17.14
CA GLY A 111 -6.66 25.54 -16.96
C GLY A 111 -5.16 25.64 -16.68
N GLU A 112 -4.79 26.56 -15.78
CA GLU A 112 -3.39 26.81 -15.38
C GLU A 112 -2.69 25.56 -14.84
N LEU A 113 -3.42 24.65 -14.19
CA LEU A 113 -2.88 23.38 -13.70
C LEU A 113 -2.39 22.49 -14.85
N ALA A 114 -3.14 22.43 -15.95
CA ALA A 114 -2.77 21.67 -17.14
C ALA A 114 -1.54 22.26 -17.82
N THR A 115 -1.50 23.59 -17.95
CA THR A 115 -0.36 24.32 -18.52
C THR A 115 0.91 24.05 -17.70
N LEU A 116 0.83 24.15 -16.37
CA LEU A 116 1.98 23.94 -15.49
C LEU A 116 2.50 22.50 -15.53
N ALA A 117 1.59 21.52 -15.54
CA ALA A 117 1.98 20.11 -15.67
C ALA A 117 2.70 19.84 -17.01
N TYR A 118 2.17 20.37 -18.10
CA TYR A 118 2.77 20.22 -19.43
C TYR A 118 4.14 20.90 -19.52
N MET A 119 4.28 22.13 -19.03
CA MET A 119 5.58 22.83 -18.98
C MET A 119 6.62 22.02 -18.22
N GLN A 120 6.25 21.41 -17.09
CA GLN A 120 7.17 20.59 -16.32
C GLN A 120 7.57 19.29 -17.03
N GLN A 121 6.67 18.71 -17.83
CA GLN A 121 6.99 17.55 -18.68
C GLN A 121 7.94 17.94 -19.82
N GLU A 122 7.75 19.11 -20.43
CA GLU A 122 8.67 19.65 -21.43
C GLU A 122 10.05 19.97 -20.86
N ASP A 123 10.13 20.66 -19.73
CA ASP A 123 11.40 21.01 -19.07
C ASP A 123 12.21 19.76 -18.65
N ASN A 124 11.52 18.67 -18.33
CA ASN A 124 12.14 17.40 -17.96
C ASN A 124 12.40 16.47 -19.16
N GLU A 125 11.91 16.81 -20.35
CA GLU A 125 11.83 15.91 -21.51
C GLU A 125 11.28 14.53 -21.12
N GLY A 126 10.20 14.49 -20.33
CA GLY A 126 9.69 13.23 -19.77
C GLY A 126 8.21 13.22 -19.42
N PHE A 127 7.58 12.05 -19.52
CA PHE A 127 6.16 11.87 -19.17
C PHE A 127 5.89 12.00 -17.66
N GLU A 128 6.73 11.41 -16.82
CA GLU A 128 6.52 11.45 -15.38
C GLU A 128 6.96 12.79 -14.78
N ILE A 129 6.15 13.35 -13.89
CA ILE A 129 6.50 14.54 -13.10
C ILE A 129 6.12 14.34 -11.64
N ASP A 130 6.90 14.93 -10.73
CA ASP A 130 6.59 15.05 -9.31
C ASP A 130 6.99 16.46 -8.86
N TYR A 131 6.07 17.41 -9.08
CA TYR A 131 6.33 18.84 -8.95
C TYR A 131 5.64 19.44 -7.74
N TYR A 132 6.33 20.37 -7.07
CA TYR A 132 5.85 21.07 -5.88
C TYR A 132 5.84 22.58 -6.16
N PRO A 133 4.70 23.14 -6.62
CA PRO A 133 4.60 24.57 -6.85
C PRO A 133 4.91 25.37 -5.59
N ALA A 134 5.48 26.57 -5.76
CA ALA A 134 5.65 27.49 -4.64
C ALA A 134 4.29 27.84 -4.02
N LYS A 135 4.26 27.97 -2.69
CA LYS A 135 3.05 28.33 -1.97
C LYS A 135 2.37 29.56 -2.59
N ASP A 136 1.05 29.48 -2.74
CA ASP A 136 0.18 30.52 -3.31
C ASP A 136 0.46 30.91 -4.78
N SER A 137 1.32 30.19 -5.51
CA SER A 137 1.57 30.48 -6.94
C SER A 137 0.40 30.08 -7.85
N LEU A 138 -0.31 29.01 -7.47
CA LEU A 138 -1.50 28.51 -8.17
C LEU A 138 -2.63 28.35 -7.15
N ARG A 139 -3.43 29.41 -7.00
CA ARG A 139 -4.56 29.46 -6.06
C ARG A 139 -5.81 28.82 -6.67
N VAL A 140 -6.61 28.19 -5.82
CA VAL A 140 -7.88 27.60 -6.19
C VAL A 140 -8.98 28.05 -5.24
N LYS A 141 -10.20 28.14 -5.76
CA LYS A 141 -11.41 28.46 -4.99
C LYS A 141 -12.23 27.21 -4.70
N LYS A 142 -12.97 27.21 -3.58
CA LYS A 142 -14.00 26.21 -3.28
C LYS A 142 -14.96 26.08 -4.48
N GLY A 143 -15.16 24.85 -4.96
CA GLY A 143 -15.98 24.56 -6.13
C GLY A 143 -15.32 24.89 -7.48
N GLN A 144 -14.05 25.28 -7.52
CA GLN A 144 -13.33 25.46 -8.79
C GLN A 144 -13.02 24.11 -9.42
N ILE A 145 -13.28 23.97 -10.73
CA ILE A 145 -12.89 22.78 -11.50
C ILE A 145 -11.36 22.77 -11.63
N ILE A 146 -10.75 21.66 -11.20
CA ILE A 146 -9.29 21.48 -11.19
C ILE A 146 -8.84 20.35 -12.12
N ALA A 147 -9.68 19.35 -12.34
CA ALA A 147 -9.36 18.20 -13.17
C ALA A 147 -10.62 17.52 -13.74
N LYS A 148 -10.39 16.51 -14.55
CA LYS A 148 -11.39 15.59 -15.07
C LYS A 148 -11.18 14.20 -14.49
N SER A 149 -12.24 13.53 -14.04
CA SER A 149 -12.16 12.17 -13.50
C SER A 149 -11.71 11.19 -14.57
N GLY A 150 -10.88 10.21 -14.21
CA GLY A 150 -10.29 9.32 -15.20
C GLY A 150 -10.15 7.89 -14.74
N ASN A 151 -9.12 7.26 -15.29
CA ASN A 151 -8.72 5.89 -14.98
C ASN A 151 -7.19 5.73 -15.11
N THR A 152 -6.42 6.81 -14.96
CA THR A 152 -4.95 6.76 -15.05
C THR A 152 -4.34 6.07 -13.84
N GLY A 153 -3.10 5.58 -13.94
CA GLY A 153 -2.43 4.92 -12.83
C GLY A 153 -2.95 3.49 -12.56
N GLY A 154 -2.74 3.04 -11.32
CA GLY A 154 -3.10 1.72 -10.79
C GLY A 154 -4.59 1.52 -10.50
N SER A 155 -5.49 2.08 -11.31
CA SER A 155 -6.93 1.92 -11.21
C SER A 155 -7.46 0.81 -12.13
N THR A 156 -8.47 0.05 -11.68
CA THR A 156 -9.10 -1.01 -12.50
C THR A 156 -10.31 -0.54 -13.29
N ALA A 157 -10.99 0.52 -12.85
CA ALA A 157 -12.17 1.08 -13.50
C ALA A 157 -12.30 2.59 -13.21
N PRO A 158 -12.96 3.38 -14.08
CA PRO A 158 -13.13 4.81 -13.85
C PRO A 158 -13.77 5.14 -12.50
N HIS A 159 -13.10 5.99 -11.73
CA HIS A 159 -13.53 6.54 -10.45
C HIS A 159 -12.68 7.77 -10.08
N LEU A 160 -13.09 8.52 -9.07
CA LEU A 160 -12.22 9.47 -8.37
C LEU A 160 -11.73 8.82 -7.09
N HIS A 161 -10.42 8.71 -6.91
CA HIS A 161 -9.84 8.46 -5.59
C HIS A 161 -9.60 9.80 -4.90
N PHE A 162 -10.24 9.99 -3.74
CA PHE A 162 -10.25 11.25 -3.01
C PHE A 162 -9.77 11.05 -1.58
N GLU A 163 -8.82 11.87 -1.14
CA GLU A 163 -8.32 11.88 0.23
C GLU A 163 -8.43 13.27 0.85
N ILE A 164 -8.56 13.28 2.17
CA ILE A 164 -8.30 14.44 3.01
C ILE A 164 -7.14 14.06 3.94
N ARG A 165 -6.18 14.97 4.14
CA ARG A 165 -5.02 14.77 4.99
C ARG A 165 -4.84 15.95 5.92
N GLU A 166 -4.16 15.74 7.04
CA GLU A 166 -3.58 16.86 7.80
C GLU A 166 -2.35 17.39 7.05
N THR A 167 -2.32 18.68 6.68
CA THR A 167 -1.19 19.26 5.93
C THR A 167 0.14 19.12 6.66
N LYS A 168 0.14 19.20 8.00
CA LYS A 168 1.38 19.17 8.79
C LYS A 168 2.01 17.78 8.86
N SER A 169 1.19 16.74 9.00
CA SER A 169 1.65 15.37 9.26
C SER A 169 1.54 14.44 8.05
N GLU A 170 0.81 14.87 7.01
CA GLU A 170 0.39 14.05 5.88
C GLU A 170 -0.44 12.82 6.27
N ASN A 171 -0.87 12.71 7.54
CA ASN A 171 -1.75 11.62 7.95
C ASN A 171 -3.07 11.74 7.17
N ALA A 172 -3.45 10.65 6.51
CA ALA A 172 -4.73 10.57 5.84
C ALA A 172 -5.84 10.53 6.89
N LEU A 173 -6.85 11.35 6.72
CA LEU A 173 -8.04 11.44 7.56
C LEU A 173 -9.21 10.78 6.84
N ASN A 174 -10.13 10.19 7.59
CA ASN A 174 -11.31 9.53 7.03
C ASN A 174 -12.29 10.56 6.41
N PRO A 175 -12.47 10.61 5.08
CA PRO A 175 -13.36 11.58 4.44
C PRO A 175 -14.83 11.42 4.85
N LEU A 176 -15.25 10.23 5.31
CA LEU A 176 -16.64 9.99 5.75
C LEU A 176 -17.02 10.83 6.98
N LEU A 177 -16.04 11.32 7.74
CA LEU A 177 -16.29 12.12 8.94
C LEU A 177 -16.54 13.60 8.64
N PHE A 178 -16.35 14.05 7.39
CA PHE A 178 -16.44 15.46 6.99
C PHE A 178 -17.82 15.90 6.48
N GLY A 179 -18.88 15.10 6.73
CA GLY A 179 -20.25 15.51 6.45
C GLY A 179 -20.65 15.52 4.96
N PHE A 180 -19.95 14.78 4.10
CA PHE A 180 -20.40 14.57 2.72
C PHE A 180 -21.71 13.77 2.68
N ASP A 181 -22.58 14.10 1.72
CA ASP A 181 -23.85 13.40 1.50
C ASP A 181 -23.62 12.03 0.86
N ILE A 182 -23.35 11.04 1.70
CA ILE A 182 -23.17 9.63 1.36
C ILE A 182 -24.11 8.85 2.28
N ALA A 183 -25.04 8.10 1.69
CA ALA A 183 -26.00 7.30 2.44
C ALA A 183 -25.38 5.99 2.91
N ASP A 184 -25.64 5.64 4.17
CA ASP A 184 -25.26 4.36 4.76
C ASP A 184 -26.22 3.95 5.88
N THR A 185 -27.03 2.93 5.59
CA THR A 185 -27.99 2.36 6.53
C THR A 185 -27.68 0.91 6.90
N GLN A 186 -26.53 0.40 6.47
CA GLN A 186 -26.22 -1.03 6.51
C GLN A 186 -25.20 -1.35 7.60
N ALA A 187 -25.61 -2.16 8.57
CA ALA A 187 -24.68 -2.65 9.59
C ALA A 187 -23.57 -3.55 8.99
N PRO A 188 -22.31 -3.48 9.51
CA PRO A 188 -21.22 -4.33 9.07
C PRO A 188 -21.56 -5.83 9.09
N THR A 189 -21.10 -6.61 8.13
CA THR A 189 -21.34 -8.06 8.07
C THR A 189 -20.17 -8.85 8.66
N ILE A 190 -20.42 -9.60 9.74
CA ILE A 190 -19.45 -10.54 10.32
C ILE A 190 -19.61 -11.93 9.65
N ARG A 191 -18.55 -12.43 9.02
CA ARG A 191 -18.59 -13.64 8.17
C ARG A 191 -17.83 -14.84 8.72
N GLY A 192 -16.89 -14.60 9.64
CA GLY A 192 -16.07 -15.67 10.20
C GLY A 192 -15.24 -15.21 11.40
N LEU A 193 -14.87 -16.16 12.24
CA LEU A 193 -13.98 -15.98 13.38
C LEU A 193 -12.83 -16.97 13.27
N LYS A 194 -11.60 -16.53 13.51
CA LYS A 194 -10.44 -17.41 13.63
C LYS A 194 -9.72 -17.14 14.93
N VAL A 195 -9.23 -18.20 15.56
CA VAL A 195 -8.57 -18.16 16.86
C VAL A 195 -7.18 -18.77 16.77
N TYR A 196 -6.23 -18.23 17.52
CA TYR A 196 -4.81 -18.58 17.48
C TYR A 196 -4.27 -18.79 18.88
N ALA A 197 -3.35 -19.75 19.04
CA ALA A 197 -2.41 -19.71 20.16
C ALA A 197 -1.31 -18.70 19.84
N LEU A 198 -0.92 -17.90 20.83
CA LEU A 198 0.03 -16.79 20.71
C LEU A 198 1.12 -16.88 21.78
N THR A 199 2.33 -16.44 21.43
CA THR A 199 3.37 -16.07 22.41
C THR A 199 3.01 -14.76 23.12
N GLU A 200 3.73 -14.40 24.18
CA GLU A 200 3.58 -13.12 24.89
C GLU A 200 3.77 -11.89 23.98
N GLU A 201 4.64 -11.99 22.97
CA GLU A 201 4.88 -10.91 22.00
C GLU A 201 3.79 -10.83 20.91
N GLY A 202 2.79 -11.71 20.96
CA GLY A 202 1.69 -11.76 20.00
C GLY A 202 2.00 -12.54 18.71
N TYR A 203 3.10 -13.31 18.68
CA TYR A 203 3.43 -14.13 17.51
C TYR A 203 2.52 -15.36 17.43
N ARG A 204 2.01 -15.63 16.23
CA ARG A 204 1.14 -16.79 15.99
C ARG A 204 1.96 -18.07 16.04
N VAL A 205 1.49 -19.03 16.84
CA VAL A 205 2.10 -20.36 16.90
C VAL A 205 1.79 -21.13 15.61
N PRO A 206 2.80 -21.63 14.88
CA PRO A 206 2.57 -22.31 13.61
C PRO A 206 1.60 -23.49 13.73
N ASN A 207 0.67 -23.60 12.77
CA ASN A 207 -0.35 -24.64 12.69
C ASN A 207 -1.31 -24.75 13.91
N LYS A 208 -1.35 -23.73 14.78
CA LYS A 208 -2.17 -23.74 16.01
C LYS A 208 -3.26 -22.67 15.96
N SER A 209 -4.12 -22.82 14.96
CA SER A 209 -5.27 -21.95 14.75
C SER A 209 -6.51 -22.74 14.36
N LYS A 210 -7.70 -22.21 14.65
CA LYS A 210 -8.99 -22.84 14.34
C LYS A 210 -9.95 -21.82 13.75
N LEU A 211 -10.62 -22.19 12.67
CA LEU A 211 -11.58 -21.36 11.96
C LEU A 211 -13.01 -21.76 12.32
N TYR A 212 -13.87 -20.76 12.51
CA TYR A 212 -15.29 -20.90 12.81
C TYR A 212 -16.11 -20.09 11.80
N ASN A 213 -17.16 -20.70 11.28
CA ASN A 213 -18.17 -19.99 10.51
C ASN A 213 -19.05 -19.17 11.46
N VAL A 214 -19.40 -17.98 11.03
CA VAL A 214 -20.32 -17.09 11.74
C VAL A 214 -21.63 -17.02 10.96
N TYR A 215 -22.74 -17.06 11.70
CA TYR A 215 -24.10 -17.07 11.18
C TYR A 215 -24.87 -15.89 11.78
N GLY A 216 -25.79 -15.32 11.01
CA GLY A 216 -26.59 -14.19 11.46
C GLY A 216 -26.78 -13.14 10.37
N SER A 217 -27.49 -12.08 10.73
CA SER A 217 -27.86 -10.96 9.87
C SER A 217 -28.35 -9.78 10.73
N ASN A 218 -28.53 -8.61 10.14
CA ASN A 218 -29.13 -7.44 10.78
C ASN A 218 -28.47 -7.11 12.13
N GLY A 219 -27.14 -6.96 12.13
CA GLY A 219 -26.40 -6.59 13.33
C GLY A 219 -26.13 -7.73 14.33
N ASN A 220 -26.74 -8.90 14.17
CA ASN A 220 -26.73 -9.95 15.20
C ASN A 220 -26.15 -11.26 14.68
N TYR A 221 -24.97 -11.61 15.18
CA TYR A 221 -24.20 -12.77 14.74
C TYR A 221 -23.85 -13.72 15.89
N SER A 222 -23.71 -15.00 15.55
CA SER A 222 -23.35 -16.08 16.47
C SER A 222 -22.51 -17.15 15.78
N ILE A 223 -21.89 -18.02 16.58
CA ILE A 223 -21.22 -19.23 16.11
C ILE A 223 -22.12 -20.43 16.44
N SER A 224 -22.06 -21.47 15.62
CA SER A 224 -22.82 -22.72 15.86
C SER A 224 -22.57 -23.24 17.28
N GLY A 225 -23.66 -23.45 18.03
CA GLY A 225 -23.61 -23.90 19.42
C GLY A 225 -23.20 -22.83 20.44
N GLY A 226 -23.01 -21.57 20.01
CA GLY A 226 -22.70 -20.43 20.89
C GLY A 226 -21.34 -20.50 21.58
N LYS A 227 -20.46 -21.43 21.18
CA LYS A 227 -19.19 -21.70 21.87
C LYS A 227 -18.02 -21.99 20.94
N VAL A 228 -16.84 -21.56 21.38
CA VAL A 228 -15.53 -21.86 20.83
C VAL A 228 -14.80 -22.74 21.82
N SER A 229 -14.64 -24.02 21.52
CA SER A 229 -13.89 -24.95 22.38
C SER A 229 -12.46 -25.15 21.88
N LEU A 230 -11.49 -24.90 22.77
CA LEU A 230 -10.06 -25.09 22.56
C LEU A 230 -9.49 -26.11 23.54
N ASP A 231 -8.48 -26.84 23.10
CA ASP A 231 -7.71 -27.75 23.95
C ASP A 231 -6.75 -26.97 24.88
N ALA A 232 -6.41 -27.54 26.05
CA ALA A 232 -5.49 -26.94 27.02
C ALA A 232 -4.13 -26.57 26.40
N SER A 233 -3.71 -27.22 25.31
CA SER A 233 -2.49 -26.87 24.59
C SER A 233 -2.51 -25.45 24.01
N TYR A 234 -3.66 -24.79 23.81
CA TYR A 234 -3.69 -23.38 23.39
C TYR A 234 -3.19 -22.42 24.48
N THR A 235 -3.16 -22.88 25.73
CA THR A 235 -2.76 -22.08 26.90
C THR A 235 -1.25 -22.18 27.15
N SER A 236 -0.65 -21.08 27.61
CA SER A 236 0.73 -21.04 28.10
C SER A 236 0.91 -20.01 29.19
N LYS A 237 1.93 -20.15 30.05
CA LYS A 237 2.27 -19.13 31.06
C LYS A 237 2.79 -17.84 30.44
N GLU A 238 3.53 -17.94 29.33
CA GLU A 238 4.15 -16.83 28.59
C GLU A 238 3.41 -16.54 27.27
N GLY A 239 2.07 -16.53 27.32
CA GLY A 239 1.26 -16.31 26.12
C GLY A 239 -0.23 -16.51 26.36
N GLY A 240 -0.97 -16.76 25.28
CA GLY A 240 -2.42 -16.90 25.39
C GLY A 240 -3.10 -17.13 24.06
N VAL A 241 -4.35 -16.67 23.98
CA VAL A 241 -5.23 -16.83 22.83
C VAL A 241 -5.55 -15.46 22.23
N GLY A 242 -5.54 -15.36 20.91
CA GLY A 242 -6.00 -14.17 20.21
C GLY A 242 -6.96 -14.53 19.08
N PHE A 243 -7.70 -13.52 18.63
CA PHE A 243 -8.77 -13.69 17.64
C PHE A 243 -8.57 -12.79 16.43
N SER A 244 -9.07 -13.25 15.28
CA SER A 244 -9.29 -12.41 14.12
C SER A 244 -10.69 -12.62 13.57
N VAL A 245 -11.26 -11.57 13.00
CA VAL A 245 -12.65 -11.57 12.52
C VAL A 245 -12.66 -11.17 11.04
N ASP A 246 -13.34 -11.98 10.23
CA ASP A 246 -13.62 -11.63 8.84
C ASP A 246 -14.89 -10.79 8.80
N VAL A 247 -14.71 -9.48 8.78
CA VAL A 247 -15.78 -8.49 8.80
C VAL A 247 -15.61 -7.51 7.65
N ILE A 248 -16.71 -7.12 7.04
CA ILE A 248 -16.77 -6.11 5.98
C ILE A 248 -17.93 -5.19 6.23
N ASP A 249 -17.89 -4.06 5.56
CA ASP A 249 -18.99 -3.13 5.49
C ASP A 249 -19.51 -2.98 4.05
N ARG A 250 -20.67 -2.35 3.87
CA ARG A 250 -21.23 -1.92 2.58
C ARG A 250 -22.07 -0.67 2.77
N LEU A 251 -21.72 0.40 2.08
CA LEU A 251 -22.53 1.61 2.03
C LEU A 251 -23.71 1.44 1.05
N ASP A 252 -24.66 2.38 1.08
CA ASP A 252 -25.81 2.35 0.19
C ASP A 252 -25.44 2.69 -1.26
N GLY A 253 -26.31 2.32 -2.20
CA GLY A 253 -26.12 2.58 -3.64
C GLY A 253 -25.11 1.67 -4.36
N ALA A 254 -24.27 0.91 -3.64
CA ALA A 254 -23.36 -0.07 -4.24
C ALA A 254 -23.08 -1.28 -3.35
N ASN A 255 -23.05 -2.48 -3.96
CA ASN A 255 -22.72 -3.74 -3.27
C ASN A 255 -21.20 -3.97 -3.05
N ASN A 256 -20.38 -2.92 -3.19
CA ASN A 256 -18.94 -2.99 -3.02
C ASN A 256 -18.58 -3.31 -1.56
N LYS A 257 -17.57 -4.14 -1.35
CA LYS A 257 -17.08 -4.44 -0.01
C LYS A 257 -16.24 -3.26 0.47
N CYS A 258 -16.57 -2.73 1.64
CA CYS A 258 -15.88 -1.64 2.30
C CYS A 258 -15.27 -2.11 3.63
N GLY A 259 -14.39 -1.29 4.19
CA GLY A 259 -13.83 -1.47 5.54
C GLY A 259 -14.76 -0.96 6.63
N ILE A 260 -14.60 -1.49 7.84
CA ILE A 260 -15.30 -0.99 9.04
C ILE A 260 -14.56 0.23 9.62
N HIS A 261 -15.26 1.05 10.38
CA HIS A 261 -14.69 2.22 11.04
C HIS A 261 -14.12 1.89 12.43
N GLU A 262 -14.90 1.22 13.27
CA GLU A 262 -14.50 0.85 14.63
C GLU A 262 -14.68 -0.64 14.88
N ALA A 263 -13.85 -1.19 15.77
CA ALA A 263 -14.08 -2.53 16.32
C ALA A 263 -13.67 -2.61 17.77
N PHE A 264 -14.37 -3.43 18.53
CA PHE A 264 -14.11 -3.72 19.93
C PHE A 264 -14.11 -5.23 20.14
N PHE A 265 -13.14 -5.73 20.90
CA PHE A 265 -13.09 -7.11 21.35
C PHE A 265 -13.02 -7.11 22.87
N LYS A 266 -14.01 -7.74 23.49
CA LYS A 266 -14.24 -7.73 24.93
C LYS A 266 -14.26 -9.14 25.48
N SER A 267 -13.74 -9.28 26.70
CA SER A 267 -13.85 -10.50 27.51
C SER A 267 -14.30 -10.09 28.91
N GLU A 268 -15.37 -10.72 29.41
CA GLU A 268 -15.97 -10.35 30.70
C GLU A 268 -16.36 -8.86 30.79
N LYS A 269 -15.63 -8.07 31.59
CA LYS A 269 -15.83 -6.61 31.75
C LYS A 269 -14.74 -5.78 31.07
N ASP A 270 -13.72 -6.43 30.53
CA ASP A 270 -12.55 -5.76 29.97
C ASP A 270 -12.68 -5.59 28.45
N THR A 271 -12.34 -4.39 27.97
CA THR A 271 -12.01 -4.17 26.56
C THR A 271 -10.57 -4.64 26.34
N MET A 272 -10.41 -5.75 25.63
CA MET A 272 -9.09 -6.31 25.35
C MET A 272 -8.43 -5.60 24.16
N PHE A 273 -9.25 -5.17 23.20
CA PHE A 273 -8.81 -4.47 22.00
C PHE A 273 -9.90 -3.50 21.52
N SER A 274 -9.48 -2.32 21.08
CA SER A 274 -10.28 -1.47 20.22
C SER A 274 -9.46 -0.85 19.10
N GLN A 275 -10.10 -0.69 17.94
CA GLN A 275 -9.55 0.06 16.81
C GLN A 275 -10.51 1.16 16.39
N ASN A 276 -9.94 2.20 15.80
CA ASN A 276 -10.67 3.29 15.17
C ASN A 276 -9.92 3.76 13.91
N MET A 277 -10.66 3.89 12.80
CA MET A 277 -10.17 4.28 11.48
C MET A 277 -10.46 5.76 11.18
N GLU A 278 -10.11 6.68 12.08
CA GLU A 278 -10.16 8.13 11.85
C GLU A 278 -8.97 8.63 11.01
N HIS A 279 -7.79 8.05 11.25
CA HIS A 279 -6.59 8.47 10.54
C HIS A 279 -5.61 7.31 10.31
N ILE A 280 -4.85 7.40 9.22
CA ILE A 280 -3.83 6.43 8.83
C ILE A 280 -2.55 7.19 8.49
N SER A 281 -1.44 6.74 9.08
CA SER A 281 -0.12 7.27 8.76
C SER A 281 0.53 6.48 7.62
N PHE A 282 0.92 7.16 6.54
CA PHE A 282 1.63 6.54 5.40
C PHE A 282 2.92 5.81 5.83
N TYR A 283 3.60 6.29 6.87
CA TYR A 283 4.82 5.67 7.41
C TYR A 283 4.57 4.26 7.98
N SER A 284 3.45 4.09 8.69
CA SER A 284 3.10 2.83 9.35
C SER A 284 2.20 1.94 8.50
N ASN A 285 1.58 2.45 7.43
CA ASN A 285 0.46 1.83 6.71
C ASN A 285 0.72 0.36 6.31
N ARG A 286 1.95 0.04 5.89
CA ARG A 286 2.32 -1.33 5.48
C ARG A 286 2.25 -2.38 6.60
N HIS A 287 2.25 -1.96 7.87
CA HIS A 287 2.00 -2.83 9.02
C HIS A 287 0.59 -3.41 9.07
N ILE A 288 -0.32 -3.01 8.16
CA ILE A 288 -1.54 -3.78 7.87
C ILE A 288 -1.24 -5.28 7.64
N ASN A 289 -0.06 -5.62 7.12
CA ASN A 289 0.35 -6.99 6.87
C ASN A 289 0.47 -7.84 8.14
N THR A 290 0.64 -7.22 9.30
CA THR A 290 0.54 -7.92 10.59
C THR A 290 -0.78 -7.66 11.32
N HIS A 291 -1.54 -6.63 10.96
CA HIS A 291 -2.90 -6.44 11.47
C HIS A 291 -3.91 -7.44 10.86
N LYS A 292 -3.78 -7.83 9.59
CA LYS A 292 -4.61 -8.88 8.99
C LYS A 292 -3.95 -10.25 9.08
N ASP A 293 -4.74 -11.33 8.99
CA ASP A 293 -4.19 -12.65 8.68
C ASP A 293 -3.71 -12.68 7.23
N TYR A 294 -2.41 -12.37 7.05
CA TYR A 294 -1.77 -12.29 5.75
C TYR A 294 -1.89 -13.60 4.97
N GLU A 295 -1.77 -14.75 5.63
CA GLU A 295 -1.85 -16.06 4.99
C GLU A 295 -3.26 -16.35 4.48
N GLU A 296 -4.30 -16.10 5.27
CA GLU A 296 -5.69 -16.27 4.84
C GLU A 296 -6.05 -15.35 3.67
N TYR A 297 -5.56 -14.10 3.67
CA TYR A 297 -5.78 -13.19 2.55
C TYR A 297 -5.11 -13.71 1.27
N HIS A 298 -3.85 -14.15 1.33
CA HIS A 298 -3.12 -14.60 0.13
C HIS A 298 -3.58 -15.97 -0.38
N ASN A 299 -4.11 -16.84 0.49
CA ASN A 299 -4.58 -18.16 0.11
C ASN A 299 -6.07 -18.20 -0.27
N ARG A 300 -6.92 -17.41 0.40
CA ARG A 300 -8.39 -17.49 0.27
C ARG A 300 -9.08 -16.15 0.00
N ARG A 301 -8.32 -15.04 -0.10
CA ARG A 301 -8.87 -13.68 -0.30
C ARG A 301 -9.89 -13.28 0.78
N LYS A 302 -9.69 -13.74 2.01
CA LYS A 302 -10.47 -13.32 3.20
C LYS A 302 -9.68 -12.36 4.07
N HIS A 303 -10.33 -11.31 4.55
CA HIS A 303 -9.71 -10.23 5.30
C HIS A 303 -10.01 -10.37 6.79
N PHE A 304 -9.41 -11.39 7.40
CA PHE A 304 -9.45 -11.54 8.86
C PHE A 304 -8.64 -10.44 9.52
N GLN A 305 -9.31 -9.51 10.21
CA GLN A 305 -8.71 -8.44 11.01
C GLN A 305 -8.37 -8.99 12.40
N LYS A 306 -7.09 -8.97 12.78
CA LYS A 306 -6.67 -9.41 14.12
C LYS A 306 -7.11 -8.37 15.16
N THR A 307 -7.62 -8.88 16.26
CA THR A 307 -7.96 -8.14 17.49
C THR A 307 -6.82 -8.16 18.51
N PHE A 308 -5.61 -8.45 18.03
CA PHE A 308 -4.37 -8.46 18.77
C PHE A 308 -3.25 -7.94 17.87
N LYS A 309 -2.12 -7.55 18.45
CA LYS A 309 -0.96 -7.09 17.68
C LYS A 309 0.34 -7.70 18.18
N THR A 310 1.33 -7.72 17.31
CA THR A 310 2.71 -7.98 17.74
C THR A 310 3.29 -6.73 18.40
N THR A 311 4.31 -6.89 19.24
CA THR A 311 5.06 -5.77 19.86
C THR A 311 5.64 -4.79 18.83
N HIS A 312 5.84 -5.24 17.59
CA HIS A 312 6.42 -4.49 16.48
C HIS A 312 5.39 -3.85 15.54
N ASN A 313 4.13 -3.70 15.95
CA ASN A 313 3.09 -3.08 15.13
C ASN A 313 2.75 -1.66 15.63
N PRO A 314 3.23 -0.61 14.94
CA PRO A 314 3.07 0.79 15.33
C PRO A 314 1.82 1.45 14.74
N LEU A 315 0.88 0.70 14.16
CA LEU A 315 -0.31 1.31 13.55
C LEU A 315 -1.05 2.20 14.55
N PRO A 316 -1.41 3.44 14.17
CA PRO A 316 -2.06 4.40 15.07
C PRO A 316 -3.56 4.12 15.26
N ILE A 317 -4.09 3.06 14.66
CA ILE A 317 -5.51 2.69 14.70
C ILE A 317 -5.92 2.09 16.06
N TYR A 318 -4.97 1.58 16.84
CA TYR A 318 -5.24 0.93 18.12
C TYR A 318 -5.50 1.99 19.19
N ARG A 319 -6.62 1.90 19.89
CA ARG A 319 -7.01 2.84 20.96
C ARG A 319 -6.78 2.22 22.33
N GLU A 320 -7.58 1.22 22.70
CA GLU A 320 -7.40 0.45 23.93
C GLU A 320 -6.78 -0.92 23.60
N MET A 321 -5.71 -1.28 24.30
CA MET A 321 -5.02 -2.56 24.11
C MET A 321 -4.61 -3.14 25.47
N LYS A 322 -5.42 -4.06 26.01
CA LYS A 322 -5.03 -4.82 27.20
C LYS A 322 -4.21 -6.04 26.77
N ASN A 323 -3.00 -6.16 27.30
CA ASN A 323 -2.06 -7.22 26.95
C ASN A 323 -1.91 -7.46 25.43
N ASN A 324 -1.82 -6.37 24.64
CA ASN A 324 -1.78 -6.43 23.17
C ASN A 324 -2.94 -7.20 22.50
N GLY A 325 -4.10 -7.32 23.15
CA GLY A 325 -5.25 -8.10 22.68
C GLY A 325 -5.10 -9.62 22.90
N ILE A 326 -4.08 -10.04 23.65
CA ILE A 326 -3.83 -11.44 24.01
C ILE A 326 -4.63 -11.76 25.26
N LEU A 327 -5.54 -12.74 25.15
CA LEU A 327 -6.32 -13.24 26.26
C LEU A 327 -5.56 -14.37 26.96
N ASN A 328 -5.13 -14.12 28.20
CA ASN A 328 -4.59 -15.19 29.05
C ASN A 328 -5.76 -16.04 29.55
N VAL A 329 -5.70 -17.35 29.29
CA VAL A 329 -6.79 -18.29 29.60
C VAL A 329 -6.23 -19.52 30.32
N GLU A 330 -7.04 -20.09 31.20
CA GLU A 330 -6.68 -21.26 32.02
C GLU A 330 -7.44 -22.52 31.56
N PRO A 331 -6.81 -23.71 31.61
CA PRO A 331 -7.50 -24.98 31.41
C PRO A 331 -8.70 -25.16 32.35
N GLY A 332 -9.80 -25.69 31.82
CA GLY A 332 -11.03 -25.95 32.57
C GLY A 332 -11.90 -24.71 32.82
N LYS A 333 -11.55 -23.54 32.28
CA LYS A 333 -12.31 -22.30 32.43
C LYS A 333 -13.10 -21.94 31.16
N SER A 334 -14.11 -21.09 31.33
CA SER A 334 -14.93 -20.54 30.26
C SER A 334 -14.98 -19.01 30.37
N TYR A 335 -14.90 -18.32 29.24
CA TYR A 335 -14.85 -16.86 29.17
C TYR A 335 -15.90 -16.31 28.20
N PRO A 336 -16.76 -15.37 28.61
CA PRO A 336 -17.71 -14.73 27.71
C PRO A 336 -16.99 -13.73 26.80
N ILE A 337 -17.16 -13.88 25.50
CA ILE A 337 -16.52 -13.03 24.48
C ILE A 337 -17.59 -12.26 23.70
N GLU A 338 -17.32 -10.98 23.46
CA GLU A 338 -18.11 -10.10 22.60
C GLU A 338 -17.18 -9.38 21.62
N TYR A 339 -17.51 -9.46 20.33
CA TYR A 339 -16.91 -8.63 19.29
C TYR A 339 -17.97 -7.69 18.73
N ILE A 340 -17.63 -6.41 18.61
CA ILE A 340 -18.50 -5.36 18.07
C ILE A 340 -17.76 -4.69 16.91
N ALA A 341 -18.46 -4.45 15.80
CA ALA A 341 -17.96 -3.67 14.67
C ALA A 341 -18.95 -2.57 14.31
N LYS A 342 -18.44 -1.38 13.99
CA LYS A 342 -19.24 -0.22 13.56
C LYS A 342 -18.71 0.37 12.26
N ASP A 343 -19.59 0.90 11.44
CA ASP A 343 -19.22 1.77 10.31
C ASP A 343 -19.08 3.25 10.76
N ALA A 344 -18.82 4.15 9.81
CA ALA A 344 -18.63 5.58 10.08
C ALA A 344 -19.94 6.34 10.38
N TYR A 345 -21.09 5.73 10.11
CA TYR A 345 -22.43 6.30 10.30
C TYR A 345 -23.13 5.77 11.56
N GLY A 346 -22.46 4.86 12.28
CA GLY A 346 -22.89 4.34 13.57
C GLY A 346 -23.73 3.07 13.49
N ASN A 347 -23.89 2.43 12.32
CA ASN A 347 -24.54 1.13 12.27
C ASN A 347 -23.61 0.08 12.90
N GLU A 348 -24.19 -0.85 13.66
CA GLU A 348 -23.45 -1.73 14.55
C GLU A 348 -23.80 -3.20 14.34
N SER A 349 -22.77 -4.04 14.43
CA SER A 349 -22.88 -5.50 14.46
C SER A 349 -22.13 -6.11 15.62
N GLN A 350 -22.73 -7.14 16.22
CA GLN A 350 -22.18 -7.87 17.35
C GLN A 350 -22.09 -9.37 17.10
N LEU A 351 -21.04 -9.99 17.63
CA LEU A 351 -20.83 -11.44 17.71
C LEU A 351 -20.54 -11.83 19.17
N LYS A 352 -21.37 -12.71 19.74
CA LYS A 352 -21.25 -13.20 21.12
C LYS A 352 -21.06 -14.71 21.17
N PHE A 353 -20.14 -15.18 22.01
CA PHE A 353 -19.90 -16.61 22.23
C PHE A 353 -19.17 -16.86 23.56
N GLN A 354 -19.20 -18.12 24.03
CA GLN A 354 -18.37 -18.59 25.14
C GLN A 354 -17.07 -19.20 24.60
N LEU A 355 -15.94 -18.86 25.21
CA LEU A 355 -14.65 -19.50 24.96
C LEU A 355 -14.40 -20.54 26.05
N ASP A 356 -14.50 -21.81 25.70
CA ASP A 356 -14.25 -22.92 26.63
C ASP A 356 -12.86 -23.50 26.41
N ILE A 357 -12.07 -23.61 27.47
CA ILE A 357 -10.78 -24.31 27.45
C ILE A 357 -10.96 -25.66 28.14
N SER A 358 -10.69 -26.75 27.41
CA SER A 358 -10.72 -28.10 27.97
C SER A 358 -9.78 -28.23 29.16
N ASP A 359 -10.11 -29.12 30.11
CA ASP A 359 -9.20 -29.52 31.18
C ASP A 359 -7.89 -30.07 30.62
N GLY A 360 -6.79 -29.85 31.34
CA GLY A 360 -5.47 -30.33 30.95
C GLY A 360 -4.34 -29.52 31.57
N LYS A 361 -3.12 -29.77 31.12
CA LYS A 361 -1.93 -29.05 31.60
C LYS A 361 -1.64 -27.84 30.72
N MET A 362 -1.49 -26.68 31.36
CA MET A 362 -0.98 -25.47 30.71
C MET A 362 0.49 -25.66 30.31
N ILE A 363 0.86 -25.19 29.11
CA ILE A 363 2.24 -25.25 28.62
C ILE A 363 3.08 -24.15 29.30
N GLU A 364 4.39 -24.35 29.47
CA GLU A 364 5.27 -23.28 29.99
C GLU A 364 5.31 -22.10 29.00
N ALA A 365 5.78 -22.33 27.77
CA ALA A 365 5.83 -21.35 26.70
C ALA A 365 5.61 -22.01 25.34
N HIS A 366 5.00 -21.31 24.38
CA HIS A 366 4.89 -21.82 23.02
C HIS A 366 6.22 -21.67 22.28
N GLN A 367 6.63 -22.72 21.58
CA GLN A 367 7.83 -22.67 20.73
C GLN A 367 7.45 -22.37 19.27
N LEU A 368 8.05 -21.31 18.71
CA LEU A 368 7.96 -21.01 17.29
C LEU A 368 8.92 -21.89 16.51
N PHE A 369 8.41 -22.65 15.54
CA PHE A 369 9.19 -23.47 14.59
C PHE A 369 10.34 -24.26 15.24
N PRO A 370 10.03 -25.29 16.07
CA PRO A 370 11.03 -26.04 16.82
C PRO A 370 12.13 -26.60 15.92
N ASN A 371 13.38 -26.56 16.40
CA ASN A 371 14.59 -27.02 15.72
C ASN A 371 14.98 -26.25 14.44
N GLN A 372 14.43 -25.05 14.22
CA GLN A 372 14.79 -24.20 13.08
C GLN A 372 15.51 -22.93 13.55
N LYS A 373 16.48 -22.46 12.74
CA LYS A 373 17.03 -21.11 12.91
C LYS A 373 16.04 -20.10 12.37
N LEU A 374 15.83 -19.01 13.10
CA LEU A 374 14.88 -17.96 12.76
C LEU A 374 15.59 -16.65 12.42
N LEU A 375 14.96 -15.88 11.54
CA LEU A 375 15.14 -14.45 11.43
C LEU A 375 14.10 -13.78 12.34
N TYR A 376 14.53 -12.83 13.17
CA TYR A 376 13.66 -12.09 14.07
C TYR A 376 13.43 -10.65 13.59
N PRO A 377 12.25 -10.07 13.86
CA PRO A 377 11.93 -8.68 13.49
C PRO A 377 12.94 -7.64 13.98
N ASP A 378 13.47 -7.80 15.18
CA ASP A 378 14.37 -6.87 15.86
C ASP A 378 15.87 -7.10 15.56
N SER A 379 16.17 -8.11 14.75
CA SER A 379 17.53 -8.61 14.57
C SER A 379 18.04 -8.40 13.15
N ALA A 380 19.27 -7.93 13.03
CA ALA A 380 19.98 -7.92 11.76
C ALA A 380 20.43 -9.34 11.38
N PHE A 381 20.49 -9.62 10.08
CA PHE A 381 21.10 -10.84 9.54
C PHE A 381 22.10 -10.48 8.43
N LEU A 382 23.28 -11.07 8.51
CA LEU A 382 24.35 -10.92 7.51
C LEU A 382 24.76 -12.31 7.03
N SER A 383 24.79 -12.50 5.72
CA SER A 383 25.44 -13.67 5.11
C SER A 383 26.43 -13.21 4.06
N TYR A 384 27.70 -13.58 4.24
CA TYR A 384 28.75 -13.27 3.29
C TYR A 384 29.49 -14.55 2.92
N LYS A 385 29.40 -14.91 1.64
CA LYS A 385 30.06 -16.07 1.03
C LYS A 385 30.55 -15.69 -0.36
N LYS A 386 31.39 -16.53 -0.96
CA LYS A 386 31.80 -16.34 -2.37
C LYS A 386 30.63 -16.30 -3.36
N THR A 387 29.49 -16.87 -3.00
CA THR A 387 28.29 -16.95 -3.84
C THR A 387 27.31 -15.78 -3.66
N HIS A 388 27.38 -15.04 -2.54
CA HIS A 388 26.45 -13.95 -2.25
C HIS A 388 26.91 -13.07 -1.09
N TYR A 389 26.39 -11.85 -1.05
CA TYR A 389 26.33 -11.00 0.13
C TYR A 389 24.87 -10.60 0.38
N ILE A 390 24.36 -10.89 1.57
CA ILE A 390 23.03 -10.48 2.04
C ILE A 390 23.23 -9.63 3.28
N LEU A 391 22.80 -8.37 3.24
CA LEU A 391 22.61 -7.54 4.42
C LEU A 391 21.12 -7.32 4.61
N PHE A 392 20.58 -7.92 5.67
CA PHE A 392 19.19 -7.89 6.07
C PHE A 392 19.06 -7.08 7.38
N PRO A 393 18.67 -5.79 7.30
CA PRO A 393 18.50 -4.93 8.47
C PRO A 393 17.40 -5.42 9.43
N PRO A 394 17.41 -4.98 10.70
CA PRO A 394 16.27 -5.14 11.60
C PRO A 394 15.06 -4.33 11.09
N GLY A 395 13.87 -4.69 11.54
CA GLY A 395 12.60 -4.06 11.19
C GLY A 395 12.00 -4.50 9.85
N LEU A 396 12.65 -5.43 9.13
CA LEU A 396 12.14 -5.90 7.84
C LEU A 396 11.05 -6.96 7.94
N LEU A 397 11.02 -7.76 9.01
CA LEU A 397 10.01 -8.79 9.24
C LEU A 397 8.98 -8.32 10.24
N TYR A 398 7.75 -8.82 10.10
CA TYR A 398 6.67 -8.56 11.07
C TYR A 398 6.56 -9.62 12.16
N GLU A 399 6.95 -10.86 11.84
CA GLU A 399 6.89 -12.03 12.72
C GLU A 399 8.19 -12.86 12.52
N PRO A 400 8.67 -13.59 13.54
CA PRO A 400 9.80 -14.50 13.41
C PRO A 400 9.58 -15.51 12.28
N THR A 401 10.58 -15.66 11.43
CA THR A 401 10.46 -16.43 10.18
C THR A 401 11.61 -17.43 10.06
N PRO A 402 11.36 -18.69 9.67
CA PRO A 402 12.44 -19.64 9.41
C PRO A 402 13.47 -19.14 8.40
N LEU A 403 14.75 -19.20 8.77
CA LEU A 403 15.87 -18.87 7.90
C LEU A 403 16.05 -19.96 6.84
N LYS A 404 15.46 -19.73 5.66
CA LYS A 404 15.65 -20.56 4.46
C LYS A 404 16.70 -19.92 3.57
N LEU A 405 17.93 -20.44 3.59
CA LEU A 405 19.03 -19.93 2.78
C LEU A 405 19.85 -21.07 2.17
N SER A 406 19.95 -21.09 0.86
CA SER A 406 20.85 -21.99 0.12
C SER A 406 21.42 -21.30 -1.11
N SER A 407 22.62 -21.69 -1.52
CA SER A 407 23.27 -21.12 -2.72
C SER A 407 24.05 -22.19 -3.45
N SER A 408 23.74 -22.43 -4.73
CA SER A 408 24.46 -23.37 -5.60
C SER A 408 24.34 -22.92 -7.06
N ASN A 409 25.39 -23.10 -7.86
CA ASN A 409 25.37 -22.86 -9.32
C ASN A 409 24.79 -21.49 -9.73
N ASN A 410 25.27 -20.38 -9.14
CA ASN A 410 24.78 -19.01 -9.38
C ASN A 410 23.30 -18.78 -9.05
N LEU A 411 22.64 -19.72 -8.37
CA LEU A 411 21.29 -19.59 -7.84
C LEU A 411 21.36 -19.45 -6.32
N LEU A 412 20.75 -18.39 -5.80
CA LEU A 412 20.57 -18.11 -4.39
C LEU A 412 19.10 -18.26 -4.03
N LYS A 413 18.74 -19.13 -3.09
CA LYS A 413 17.39 -19.18 -2.51
C LYS A 413 17.42 -18.52 -1.15
N PHE A 414 16.61 -17.48 -0.96
CA PHE A 414 16.52 -16.78 0.31
C PHE A 414 15.06 -16.46 0.67
N GLY A 415 14.59 -17.06 1.76
CA GLY A 415 13.25 -16.90 2.31
C GLY A 415 12.14 -17.51 1.44
N SER A 416 10.92 -16.98 1.57
CA SER A 416 9.77 -17.30 0.74
C SER A 416 8.97 -16.04 0.47
N ASP A 417 8.52 -15.86 -0.77
CA ASP A 417 7.65 -14.77 -1.22
C ASP A 417 6.26 -14.74 -0.55
N LEU A 418 5.94 -15.75 0.26
CA LEU A 418 4.81 -15.75 1.20
C LEU A 418 5.02 -14.87 2.42
N VAL A 419 6.25 -14.48 2.73
CA VAL A 419 6.57 -13.64 3.88
C VAL A 419 6.74 -12.21 3.38
N PRO A 420 5.85 -11.28 3.77
CA PRO A 420 5.99 -9.89 3.38
C PRO A 420 7.17 -9.26 4.11
N LEU A 421 7.90 -8.39 3.42
CA LEU A 421 8.91 -7.53 4.03
C LEU A 421 8.33 -6.13 4.26
N GLN A 422 8.84 -5.39 5.24
CA GLN A 422 8.50 -3.97 5.46
C GLN A 422 9.27 -3.07 4.49
N GLU A 423 10.56 -3.33 4.30
CA GLU A 423 11.45 -2.60 3.40
C GLU A 423 12.34 -3.52 2.55
N THR A 424 13.31 -2.95 1.84
CA THR A 424 14.27 -3.71 1.04
C THR A 424 15.45 -4.21 1.87
N PHE A 425 15.97 -5.39 1.56
CA PHE A 425 17.31 -5.81 1.98
C PHE A 425 18.33 -5.62 0.84
N LYS A 426 19.62 -5.54 1.18
CA LYS A 426 20.69 -5.45 0.16
C LYS A 426 21.12 -6.85 -0.23
N LEU A 427 21.12 -7.11 -1.53
CA LEU A 427 21.64 -8.33 -2.14
C LEU A 427 22.80 -7.99 -3.07
N MET A 428 23.88 -8.77 -2.99
CA MET A 428 24.93 -8.79 -4.00
C MET A 428 25.19 -10.22 -4.46
N LEU A 429 25.36 -10.38 -5.77
CA LEU A 429 25.73 -11.63 -6.42
C LEU A 429 27.02 -11.43 -7.23
N PRO A 430 27.88 -12.45 -7.36
CA PRO A 430 29.03 -12.37 -8.26
C PRO A 430 28.54 -12.21 -9.71
N ILE A 431 29.21 -11.35 -10.48
CA ILE A 431 28.86 -11.13 -11.89
C ILE A 431 29.22 -12.36 -12.75
N LEU A 432 28.61 -12.45 -13.94
CA LEU A 432 29.03 -13.37 -14.97
C LEU A 432 30.29 -12.81 -15.66
N LYS A 433 31.35 -13.63 -15.68
CA LYS A 433 32.61 -13.25 -16.33
C LYS A 433 32.42 -13.22 -17.86
N GLY A 434 33.03 -12.24 -18.51
CA GLY A 434 32.97 -12.09 -19.97
C GLY A 434 31.69 -11.43 -20.50
N VAL A 435 30.78 -11.03 -19.62
CA VAL A 435 29.60 -10.23 -19.97
C VAL A 435 29.84 -8.79 -19.51
N ALA A 436 29.44 -7.82 -20.34
CA ALA A 436 29.61 -6.40 -20.03
C ALA A 436 28.84 -6.00 -18.75
N PRO A 437 29.34 -5.05 -17.95
CA PRO A 437 28.71 -4.63 -16.69
C PRO A 437 27.27 -4.12 -16.82
N ASP A 438 26.97 -3.43 -17.92
CA ASP A 438 25.66 -2.85 -18.24
C ASP A 438 24.69 -3.87 -18.84
N LYS A 439 25.15 -5.06 -19.25
CA LYS A 439 24.32 -6.12 -19.86
C LYS A 439 23.84 -7.18 -18.89
N GLN A 440 23.90 -6.90 -17.58
CA GLN A 440 23.57 -7.88 -16.55
C GLN A 440 22.71 -7.26 -15.46
N TYR A 441 21.77 -8.05 -14.95
CA TYR A 441 20.88 -7.64 -13.87
C TYR A 441 20.62 -8.79 -12.90
N ILE A 442 20.20 -8.46 -11.67
CA ILE A 442 19.70 -9.45 -10.73
C ILE A 442 18.27 -9.80 -11.14
N GLN A 443 18.04 -11.08 -11.42
CA GLN A 443 16.72 -11.63 -11.67
C GLN A 443 16.20 -12.31 -10.41
N ARG A 444 14.97 -11.99 -9.99
CA ARG A 444 14.24 -12.76 -8.97
C ARG A 444 13.22 -13.69 -9.63
N ILE A 445 13.14 -14.92 -9.15
CA ILE A 445 12.17 -15.93 -9.54
C ILE A 445 11.24 -16.16 -8.35
N SER A 446 9.94 -15.93 -8.54
CA SER A 446 8.91 -16.23 -7.54
C SER A 446 8.63 -17.73 -7.44
N ARG A 447 7.88 -18.14 -6.42
CA ARG A 447 7.45 -19.55 -6.26
C ARG A 447 6.64 -20.10 -7.44
N TYR A 448 6.07 -19.23 -8.26
CA TYR A 448 5.30 -19.58 -9.46
C TYR A 448 6.17 -19.65 -10.73
N GLY A 449 7.48 -19.44 -10.62
CA GLY A 449 8.39 -19.38 -11.76
C GLY A 449 8.38 -18.06 -12.52
N THR A 450 7.53 -17.09 -12.15
CA THR A 450 7.55 -15.74 -12.72
C THR A 450 8.87 -15.06 -12.39
N LYS A 451 9.53 -14.54 -13.42
CA LYS A 451 10.78 -13.80 -13.36
C LYS A 451 10.51 -12.31 -13.23
N TYR A 452 11.33 -11.63 -12.45
CA TYR A 452 11.29 -10.19 -12.26
C TYR A 452 12.72 -9.65 -12.39
N ALA A 453 12.91 -8.60 -13.17
CA ALA A 453 14.14 -7.83 -13.17
C ALA A 453 14.19 -6.96 -11.91
N GLU A 454 15.14 -7.25 -11.02
CA GLU A 454 15.43 -6.44 -9.83
C GLU A 454 16.53 -5.40 -10.13
N GLY A 455 16.96 -5.29 -11.39
CA GLY A 455 18.04 -4.43 -11.85
C GLY A 455 19.37 -4.73 -11.16
N GLY A 456 20.25 -3.74 -11.13
CA GLY A 456 21.44 -3.76 -10.30
C GLY A 456 22.57 -2.91 -10.85
N THR A 457 23.52 -2.60 -9.98
CA THR A 457 24.74 -1.87 -10.37
C THR A 457 25.95 -2.78 -10.19
N VAL A 458 26.75 -2.91 -11.23
CA VAL A 458 27.99 -3.70 -11.20
C VAL A 458 29.14 -2.85 -10.67
N LYS A 459 29.85 -3.38 -9.68
CA LYS A 459 31.08 -2.79 -9.13
C LYS A 459 31.95 -3.88 -8.50
N ASP A 460 33.26 -3.82 -8.74
CA ASP A 460 34.27 -4.69 -8.11
C ASP A 460 33.97 -6.21 -8.19
N GLY A 461 33.43 -6.68 -9.32
CA GLY A 461 33.09 -8.09 -9.54
C GLY A 461 31.76 -8.55 -8.94
N TRP A 462 30.96 -7.63 -8.40
CA TRP A 462 29.64 -7.88 -7.84
C TRP A 462 28.57 -7.06 -8.54
N ILE A 463 27.37 -7.62 -8.68
CA ILE A 463 26.16 -6.85 -8.98
C ILE A 463 25.36 -6.68 -7.70
N THR A 464 24.87 -5.45 -7.44
CA THR A 464 24.15 -5.08 -6.22
C THR A 464 22.76 -4.56 -6.53
N SER A 465 21.74 -5.01 -5.78
CA SER A 465 20.38 -4.43 -5.81
C SER A 465 19.74 -4.40 -4.41
N ARG A 466 18.64 -3.64 -4.30
CA ARG A 466 17.76 -3.56 -3.12
C ARG A 466 16.49 -4.35 -3.40
N ILE A 467 16.28 -5.41 -2.63
CA ILE A 467 15.26 -6.41 -2.89
C ILE A 467 14.11 -6.28 -1.90
N LYS A 468 12.88 -6.11 -2.40
CA LYS A 468 11.65 -5.91 -1.59
C LYS A 468 10.89 -7.20 -1.27
N SER A 469 11.28 -8.33 -1.88
CA SER A 469 10.62 -9.63 -1.69
C SER A 469 11.63 -10.78 -1.65
N PHE A 470 11.40 -11.76 -0.80
CA PHE A 470 12.13 -13.03 -0.84
C PHE A 470 11.89 -13.78 -2.16
N GLY A 471 12.74 -14.78 -2.45
CA GLY A 471 12.63 -15.59 -3.65
C GLY A 471 13.91 -16.36 -3.99
N GLU A 472 13.99 -16.80 -5.24
CA GLU A 472 15.24 -17.30 -5.83
C GLU A 472 15.87 -16.21 -6.68
N PHE A 473 17.19 -16.08 -6.64
CA PHE A 473 17.93 -15.00 -7.28
C PHE A 473 19.08 -15.55 -8.11
N SER A 474 19.27 -14.96 -9.28
CA SER A 474 20.39 -15.27 -10.18
C SER A 474 20.80 -14.01 -10.95
N VAL A 475 21.99 -14.01 -11.53
CA VAL A 475 22.39 -12.98 -12.50
C VAL A 475 21.91 -13.41 -13.89
N ALA A 476 21.15 -12.54 -14.55
CA ALA A 476 20.69 -12.70 -15.92
C ALA A 476 21.43 -11.71 -16.83
N VAL A 477 21.35 -11.95 -18.15
CA VAL A 477 21.99 -11.14 -19.19
C VAL A 477 20.89 -10.62 -20.10
N ASP A 478 20.99 -9.36 -20.51
CA ASP A 478 20.14 -8.77 -21.54
C ASP A 478 21.00 -8.01 -22.55
N THR A 479 20.86 -8.40 -23.82
CA THR A 479 21.51 -7.77 -24.97
C THR A 479 20.51 -7.46 -26.09
N ILE A 480 19.21 -7.58 -25.83
CA ILE A 480 18.16 -7.51 -26.86
C ILE A 480 17.46 -6.16 -26.71
N ALA A 481 17.57 -5.32 -27.73
CA ALA A 481 16.87 -4.04 -27.72
C ALA A 481 15.34 -4.21 -27.67
N PRO A 482 14.61 -3.25 -27.05
CA PRO A 482 13.15 -3.23 -27.08
C PRO A 482 12.59 -3.31 -28.51
N THR A 483 11.35 -3.78 -28.64
CA THR A 483 10.63 -3.74 -29.92
C THR A 483 9.65 -2.58 -29.94
N ILE A 484 9.66 -1.79 -31.01
CA ILE A 484 8.72 -0.68 -31.23
C ILE A 484 7.80 -1.02 -32.40
N ILE A 485 6.48 -0.94 -32.20
CA ILE A 485 5.47 -1.30 -33.21
C ILE A 485 4.47 -0.16 -33.37
N ALA A 486 4.52 0.54 -34.51
CA ALA A 486 3.48 1.47 -34.92
C ALA A 486 2.16 0.73 -35.17
N ARG A 487 1.03 1.29 -34.71
CA ARG A 487 -0.25 0.57 -34.72
C ARG A 487 -1.31 1.12 -35.65
N ASN A 488 -1.43 2.44 -35.75
CA ASN A 488 -2.48 3.09 -36.55
C ASN A 488 -1.95 3.86 -37.76
N PHE A 489 -0.66 3.74 -38.06
CA PHE A 489 -0.04 4.38 -39.21
C PHE A 489 1.11 3.51 -39.75
N ARG A 490 1.65 3.91 -40.90
CA ARG A 490 2.86 3.32 -41.52
C ARG A 490 3.75 4.46 -42.01
N ASP A 491 5.00 4.15 -42.34
CA ASP A 491 5.87 5.12 -42.99
C ASP A 491 5.22 5.68 -44.28
N ASN A 492 5.41 6.99 -44.53
CA ASN A 492 4.81 7.77 -45.61
C ASN A 492 3.27 7.86 -45.62
N SER A 493 2.59 7.52 -44.52
CA SER A 493 1.13 7.67 -44.42
C SER A 493 0.70 9.11 -44.12
N GLN A 494 -0.53 9.43 -44.56
CA GLN A 494 -1.27 10.57 -44.01
C GLN A 494 -1.92 10.17 -42.70
N VAL A 495 -1.81 11.01 -41.68
CA VAL A 495 -2.36 10.77 -40.35
C VAL A 495 -3.27 11.92 -39.97
N ASP A 496 -4.43 11.60 -39.39
CA ASP A 496 -5.36 12.58 -38.85
C ASP A 496 -5.57 12.28 -37.36
N GLY A 497 -5.02 13.16 -36.51
CA GLY A 497 -5.06 13.03 -35.05
C GLY A 497 -3.97 12.15 -34.46
N GLN A 498 -4.30 11.48 -33.34
CA GLN A 498 -3.35 10.77 -32.50
C GLN A 498 -2.61 9.64 -33.24
N ILE A 499 -1.31 9.56 -33.06
CA ILE A 499 -0.47 8.43 -33.48
C ILE A 499 0.02 7.64 -32.27
N TYR A 500 0.16 6.33 -32.38
CA TYR A 500 0.60 5.52 -31.25
C TYR A 500 1.36 4.24 -31.62
N TRP A 501 2.13 3.79 -30.64
CA TRP A 501 2.98 2.61 -30.66
C TRP A 501 2.65 1.68 -29.50
N ASN A 502 3.03 0.42 -29.66
CA ASN A 502 3.35 -0.44 -28.53
C ASN A 502 4.86 -0.64 -28.47
N ILE A 503 5.43 -0.50 -27.27
CA ILE A 503 6.83 -0.84 -26.98
C ILE A 503 6.82 -2.10 -26.13
N LYS A 504 7.59 -3.11 -26.52
CA LYS A 504 7.71 -4.39 -25.83
C LYS A 504 9.15 -4.59 -25.37
N GLU A 505 9.30 -4.96 -24.10
CA GLU A 505 10.56 -5.32 -23.45
C GLU A 505 10.23 -6.53 -22.54
N ASP A 506 10.99 -7.61 -22.65
CA ASP A 506 10.69 -8.91 -22.02
C ASP A 506 11.75 -9.36 -20.99
N GLU A 507 12.84 -8.61 -20.81
CA GLU A 507 14.00 -8.98 -20.01
C GLU A 507 14.26 -8.00 -18.87
N SER A 508 15.07 -6.96 -19.07
CA SER A 508 15.61 -6.12 -17.99
C SER A 508 14.67 -5.01 -17.52
N GLY A 509 13.57 -4.78 -18.23
CA GLY A 509 12.62 -3.69 -18.04
C GLY A 509 12.92 -2.50 -18.95
N LEU A 510 11.88 -1.79 -19.39
CA LEU A 510 12.03 -0.53 -20.11
C LEU A 510 12.55 0.56 -19.15
N MET A 511 13.61 1.26 -19.55
CA MET A 511 14.22 2.35 -18.80
C MET A 511 13.72 3.71 -19.28
N ASP A 512 13.63 3.91 -20.60
CA ASP A 512 13.36 5.23 -21.17
C ASP A 512 12.73 5.14 -22.56
N TYR A 513 12.02 6.20 -22.97
CA TYR A 513 11.44 6.34 -24.30
C TYR A 513 11.21 7.81 -24.68
N ASP A 514 11.46 8.11 -25.96
CA ASP A 514 11.37 9.47 -26.49
C ASP A 514 10.68 9.48 -27.85
N ILE A 515 10.06 10.61 -28.19
CA ILE A 515 9.68 10.94 -29.56
C ILE A 515 10.30 12.28 -29.95
N TYR A 516 10.92 12.32 -31.13
CA TYR A 516 11.42 13.53 -31.75
C TYR A 516 10.68 13.75 -33.06
N ILE A 517 10.18 14.96 -33.28
CA ILE A 517 9.53 15.35 -34.53
C ILE A 517 10.31 16.52 -35.10
N ASN A 518 10.80 16.38 -36.33
CA ASN A 518 11.74 17.33 -36.94
C ASN A 518 12.94 17.66 -36.04
N LYS A 519 13.43 16.66 -35.30
CA LYS A 519 14.55 16.76 -34.33
C LYS A 519 14.25 17.56 -33.05
N GLU A 520 13.00 17.95 -32.83
CA GLU A 520 12.55 18.55 -31.58
C GLU A 520 11.87 17.48 -30.72
N TRP A 521 12.17 17.44 -29.42
CA TRP A 521 11.52 16.52 -28.50
C TRP A 521 10.04 16.90 -28.34
N HIS A 522 9.18 15.90 -28.20
CA HIS A 522 7.78 16.10 -27.83
C HIS A 522 7.36 15.10 -26.76
N LEU A 523 6.33 15.47 -25.99
CA LEU A 523 5.76 14.58 -24.99
C LEU A 523 5.15 13.32 -25.63
N LEU A 524 5.74 12.16 -25.33
CA LEU A 524 5.12 10.87 -25.58
C LEU A 524 4.38 10.42 -24.32
N GLU A 525 3.06 10.35 -24.39
CA GLU A 525 2.23 9.89 -23.27
C GLU A 525 2.20 8.36 -23.17
N TYR A 526 2.00 7.82 -21.97
CA TYR A 526 1.95 6.38 -21.74
C TYR A 526 0.71 5.92 -20.97
N GLU A 527 -0.06 5.01 -21.59
CA GLU A 527 -1.16 4.28 -20.95
C GLU A 527 -0.77 2.80 -20.75
N PRO A 528 -0.45 2.39 -19.50
CA PRO A 528 0.14 1.08 -19.25
C PRO A 528 -0.81 -0.10 -19.41
N LYS A 529 -2.14 0.09 -19.26
CA LYS A 529 -3.09 -1.04 -19.31
C LYS A 529 -3.16 -1.65 -20.72
N ARG A 530 -2.83 -0.87 -21.75
CA ARG A 530 -2.74 -1.31 -23.15
C ARG A 530 -1.33 -1.23 -23.71
N SER A 531 -0.33 -0.97 -22.85
CA SER A 531 1.06 -0.70 -23.23
C SER A 531 1.18 0.33 -24.35
N LYS A 532 0.33 1.36 -24.33
CA LYS A 532 0.13 2.30 -25.43
C LYS A 532 0.94 3.56 -25.18
N TYR A 533 1.88 3.85 -26.10
CA TYR A 533 2.67 5.07 -26.12
C TYR A 533 2.13 5.94 -27.24
N PHE A 534 1.70 7.17 -26.96
CA PHE A 534 0.95 7.97 -27.92
C PHE A 534 1.33 9.43 -27.90
N PHE A 535 1.25 10.05 -29.09
CA PHE A 535 1.43 11.47 -29.29
C PHE A 535 0.14 12.06 -29.84
N ASN A 536 -0.35 13.11 -29.17
CA ASN A 536 -1.51 13.88 -29.61
C ASN A 536 -1.00 15.15 -30.34
N PRO A 537 -1.02 15.18 -31.68
CA PRO A 537 -0.57 16.36 -32.40
C PRO A 537 -1.45 17.58 -32.07
N PRO A 538 -0.84 18.76 -31.82
CA PRO A 538 -1.55 20.03 -31.77
C PRO A 538 -2.37 20.29 -33.04
N LYS A 539 -3.41 21.15 -32.96
CA LYS A 539 -4.31 21.41 -34.11
C LYS A 539 -3.61 22.07 -35.31
N ASP A 540 -2.53 22.78 -35.06
CA ASP A 540 -1.68 23.46 -36.04
C ASP A 540 -0.52 22.58 -36.53
N PHE A 541 -0.40 21.36 -36.02
CA PHE A 541 0.59 20.38 -36.45
C PHE A 541 0.21 19.85 -37.84
N LYS A 542 0.81 20.42 -38.88
CA LYS A 542 0.48 20.12 -40.30
C LYS A 542 1.72 19.86 -41.14
N GLY A 543 1.48 19.19 -42.26
CA GLY A 543 2.45 18.99 -43.32
C GLY A 543 3.35 17.79 -43.05
N LYS A 544 4.38 17.65 -43.89
CA LYS A 544 5.32 16.54 -43.84
C LYS A 544 6.28 16.72 -42.66
N LYS A 545 6.39 15.70 -41.81
CA LYS A 545 7.20 15.66 -40.60
C LYS A 545 8.05 14.40 -40.55
N GLU A 546 9.28 14.53 -40.09
CA GLU A 546 10.13 13.41 -39.70
C GLU A 546 9.82 13.06 -38.24
N VAL A 547 9.45 11.81 -37.97
CA VAL A 547 9.07 11.32 -36.64
C VAL A 547 10.02 10.19 -36.25
N ILE A 548 10.77 10.37 -35.17
CA ILE A 548 11.73 9.42 -34.64
C ILE A 548 11.23 8.99 -33.27
N ILE A 549 11.05 7.70 -33.04
CA ILE A 549 10.75 7.15 -31.72
C ILE A 549 11.93 6.31 -31.25
N ARG A 550 12.29 6.47 -29.98
CA ARG A 550 13.43 5.81 -29.35
C ARG A 550 12.98 5.13 -28.07
N ALA A 551 13.53 3.95 -27.78
CA ALA A 551 13.30 3.20 -26.55
C ALA A 551 14.61 2.59 -26.04
N ILE A 552 14.82 2.62 -24.72
CA ILE A 552 15.99 2.03 -24.05
C ILE A 552 15.51 1.10 -22.93
N ASP A 553 16.15 -0.06 -22.79
CA ASP A 553 15.97 -0.92 -21.61
C ASP A 553 16.96 -0.60 -20.46
N ALA A 554 16.76 -1.24 -19.31
CA ALA A 554 17.60 -1.05 -18.12
C ALA A 554 19.04 -1.56 -18.28
N CYS A 555 19.31 -2.37 -19.32
CA CYS A 555 20.64 -2.82 -19.71
C CYS A 555 21.26 -1.96 -20.83
N GLY A 556 20.63 -0.83 -21.20
CA GLY A 556 21.14 0.12 -22.18
C GLY A 556 21.08 -0.36 -23.62
N ASN A 557 20.28 -1.37 -23.98
CA ASN A 557 20.02 -1.67 -25.39
C ASN A 557 19.00 -0.67 -25.93
N VAL A 558 19.27 -0.13 -27.13
CA VAL A 558 18.50 0.95 -27.73
C VAL A 558 17.82 0.48 -29.00
N LYS A 559 16.54 0.83 -29.17
CA LYS A 559 15.81 0.71 -30.43
C LYS A 559 15.34 2.09 -30.89
N THR A 560 15.57 2.38 -32.17
CA THR A 560 15.03 3.57 -32.84
C THR A 560 14.24 3.14 -34.06
N GLU A 561 13.10 3.79 -34.29
CA GLU A 561 12.31 3.68 -35.52
C GLU A 561 12.05 5.08 -36.07
N GLU A 562 12.13 5.23 -37.39
CA GLU A 562 11.98 6.50 -38.08
C GLU A 562 10.83 6.41 -39.08
N TYR A 563 10.03 7.46 -39.13
CA TYR A 563 8.87 7.58 -40.01
C TYR A 563 8.83 8.97 -40.64
N THR A 564 8.33 9.03 -41.85
CA THR A 564 7.93 10.26 -42.52
C THR A 564 6.41 10.30 -42.58
N LEU A 565 5.77 11.19 -41.83
CA LEU A 565 4.31 11.30 -41.77
C LEU A 565 3.83 12.64 -42.34
N THR A 566 2.62 12.67 -42.90
CA THR A 566 1.96 13.92 -43.28
C THR A 566 0.76 14.13 -42.38
N PHE A 567 0.83 15.14 -41.51
CA PHE A 567 -0.23 15.56 -40.58
C PHE A 567 -1.17 16.59 -41.21
#